data_AF-A0AAN7PGG8-F1
#
_entry.id   AF-A0AAN7PGG8-F1
#
_cell.length_a   1.000
_cell.length_b   1.000
_cell.length_c   1.000
_cell.angle_alpha   90.00
_cell.angle_beta   90.00
_cell.angle_gamma   90.00
#
_symmetry.space_group_name_H-M   'P 1'
#
loop_
_entity.id
_entity.type
_entity.pdbx_description
1 polymer ?
#
loop_
_entity_poly.entity_id
_entity_poly.type
_entity_poly.pdbx_seq_one_letter_code
_entity_poly.pdbx_strand_id
1 'polypeptide(L)'
;MKDERQIKPESFRLAKFNKTEDNVVYTFWILLGKILNLPQSGNIVQSIKTYFLKVLKYRNAHFYAVPNNMSSGSRELLLAFAYLVGKNYLNKHLINLISNSLFNPDLQLEDNEVCLNNCSLNLNQIKNERDFKNMLKWIEGQIIFNHREYQEYRGGLYNLWLKKNGYNVNTCPNISSLNEIEIHALCSEKDGREFLEGTEIVSKVLHSHIKWLQVQSEFWEWMNSVLLERQKNINKLNLKELNNYVDSI
;
A
#
# COMPACT_ATOMS: atom_id res chain seq x y z
N MET A 1 -18.68 1.52 -18.26
CA MET A 1 -17.77 0.43 -18.73
C MET A 1 -17.41 -0.44 -17.53
N LYS A 2 -18.16 -1.52 -17.31
CA LYS A 2 -17.81 -2.60 -16.38
C LYS A 2 -16.91 -3.56 -17.14
N ASP A 3 -15.61 -3.49 -16.92
CA ASP A 3 -14.72 -4.56 -17.33
C ASP A 3 -13.62 -4.72 -16.26
N GLU A 4 -14.06 -4.86 -15.00
CA GLU A 4 -13.19 -5.34 -13.93
C GLU A 4 -13.00 -6.85 -14.11
N ARG A 5 -12.19 -7.22 -15.11
CA ARG A 5 -11.76 -8.60 -15.28
C ARG A 5 -10.82 -8.94 -14.13
N GLN A 6 -11.39 -9.63 -13.16
CA GLN A 6 -10.69 -10.12 -11.98
C GLN A 6 -9.52 -11.01 -12.40
N ILE A 7 -8.35 -10.79 -11.82
CA ILE A 7 -7.21 -11.69 -12.04
C ILE A 7 -7.57 -13.05 -11.46
N LYS A 8 -7.48 -14.09 -12.30
CA LYS A 8 -7.72 -15.47 -11.89
C LYS A 8 -6.38 -16.17 -11.63
N PRO A 9 -6.34 -17.23 -10.79
CA PRO A 9 -5.13 -18.06 -10.63
C PRO A 9 -4.56 -18.54 -11.96
N GLU A 10 -5.47 -18.82 -12.91
CA GLU A 10 -5.11 -19.23 -14.27
C GLU A 10 -4.28 -18.17 -15.02
N SER A 11 -4.54 -16.87 -14.79
CA SER A 11 -3.75 -15.79 -15.38
C SER A 11 -2.28 -15.83 -14.94
N PHE A 12 -2.02 -16.17 -13.67
CA PHE A 12 -0.65 -16.36 -13.15
C PHE A 12 0.02 -17.60 -13.77
N ARG A 13 -0.74 -18.71 -13.90
CA ARG A 13 -0.25 -19.94 -14.53
C ARG A 13 0.13 -19.71 -16.00
N LEU A 14 -0.71 -19.01 -16.76
CA LEU A 14 -0.45 -18.65 -18.16
C LEU A 14 0.75 -17.70 -18.29
N ALA A 15 0.85 -16.71 -17.41
CA ALA A 15 1.97 -15.77 -17.38
C ALA A 15 3.32 -16.45 -17.13
N LYS A 16 3.38 -17.48 -16.27
CA LYS A 16 4.60 -18.29 -16.08
C LYS A 16 5.13 -18.84 -17.41
N PHE A 17 4.25 -19.29 -18.31
CA PHE A 17 4.63 -19.81 -19.63
C PHE A 17 4.68 -18.75 -20.74
N ASN A 18 4.55 -17.46 -20.38
CA ASN A 18 4.47 -16.33 -21.31
C ASN A 18 3.36 -16.49 -22.36
N LYS A 19 2.28 -17.19 -21.97
CA LYS A 19 1.07 -17.29 -22.78
C LYS A 19 0.27 -15.99 -22.65
N THR A 20 -0.32 -15.57 -23.76
CA THR A 20 -1.04 -14.29 -23.91
C THR A 20 -2.53 -14.49 -24.16
N GLU A 21 -3.00 -15.73 -24.04
CA GLU A 21 -4.41 -16.11 -24.06
C GLU A 21 -5.18 -15.32 -22.97
N ASP A 22 -6.44 -14.96 -23.23
CA ASP A 22 -7.38 -14.35 -22.27
C ASP A 22 -7.06 -12.95 -21.70
N ASN A 23 -6.49 -12.04 -22.49
CA ASN A 23 -6.24 -10.65 -22.07
C ASN A 23 -5.37 -10.53 -20.80
N VAL A 24 -4.60 -11.56 -20.47
CA VAL A 24 -3.75 -11.63 -19.27
C VAL A 24 -2.78 -10.45 -19.21
N VAL A 25 -2.18 -10.10 -20.35
CA VAL A 25 -1.23 -8.98 -20.48
C VAL A 25 -1.88 -7.65 -20.10
N TYR A 26 -3.07 -7.37 -20.63
CA TYR A 26 -3.84 -6.17 -20.31
C TYR A 26 -4.11 -6.09 -18.80
N THR A 27 -4.61 -7.17 -18.21
CA THR A 27 -4.96 -7.22 -16.78
C THR A 27 -3.74 -6.97 -15.89
N PHE A 28 -2.56 -7.51 -16.25
CA PHE A 28 -1.32 -7.23 -15.53
C PHE A 28 -0.89 -5.76 -15.64
N TRP A 29 -1.02 -5.12 -16.80
CA TRP A 29 -0.73 -3.68 -16.93
C TRP A 29 -1.65 -2.84 -16.04
N ILE A 30 -2.95 -3.12 -16.03
CA ILE A 30 -3.91 -2.43 -15.17
C ILE A 30 -3.57 -2.66 -13.69
N LEU A 31 -3.21 -3.89 -13.30
CA LEU A 31 -2.81 -4.22 -11.93
C LEU A 31 -1.58 -3.43 -11.50
N LEU A 32 -0.54 -3.39 -12.33
CA LEU A 32 0.67 -2.60 -12.03
C LEU A 32 0.34 -1.12 -11.90
N GLY A 33 -0.52 -0.58 -12.77
CA GLY A 33 -0.98 0.80 -12.69
C GLY A 33 -1.72 1.10 -11.38
N LYS A 34 -2.64 0.21 -10.97
CA LYS A 34 -3.37 0.31 -9.70
C LYS A 34 -2.42 0.26 -8.49
N ILE A 35 -1.46 -0.67 -8.46
CA ILE A 35 -0.47 -0.76 -7.37
C ILE A 35 0.47 0.45 -7.35
N LEU A 36 0.64 1.16 -8.46
CA LEU A 36 1.47 2.36 -8.49
C LEU A 36 0.66 3.66 -8.28
N ASN A 37 -0.66 3.56 -8.09
CA ASN A 37 -1.58 4.71 -8.06
C ASN A 37 -1.36 5.67 -9.24
N LEU A 38 -1.06 5.13 -10.43
CA LEU A 38 -0.84 5.95 -11.61
C LEU A 38 -2.18 6.33 -12.26
N PRO A 39 -2.32 7.57 -12.75
CA PRO A 39 -3.54 8.00 -13.43
C PRO A 39 -3.80 7.13 -14.67
N GLN A 40 -5.05 6.71 -14.85
CA GLN A 40 -5.48 5.90 -16.00
C GLN A 40 -5.63 6.73 -17.29
N SER A 41 -5.54 8.06 -17.18
CA SER A 41 -5.59 8.97 -18.33
C SER A 41 -4.26 8.96 -19.09
N GLY A 42 -4.26 8.45 -20.32
CA GLY A 42 -3.09 8.43 -21.21
C GLY A 42 -2.52 7.03 -21.47
N ASN A 43 -1.30 6.95 -22.00
CA ASN A 43 -0.64 5.68 -22.30
C ASN A 43 -0.10 5.02 -21.03
N ILE A 44 -0.94 4.21 -20.38
CA ILE A 44 -0.64 3.53 -19.11
C ILE A 44 0.66 2.70 -19.16
N VAL A 45 0.96 2.06 -20.30
CA VAL A 45 2.18 1.26 -20.47
C VAL A 45 3.42 2.15 -20.37
N GLN A 46 3.41 3.29 -21.04
CA GLN A 46 4.54 4.22 -21.01
C GLN A 46 4.73 4.82 -19.62
N SER A 47 3.62 5.18 -18.94
CA SER A 47 3.66 5.70 -17.56
C SER A 47 4.28 4.68 -16.59
N ILE A 48 3.85 3.42 -16.66
CA ILE A 48 4.38 2.34 -15.82
C ILE A 48 5.86 2.12 -16.14
N LYS A 49 6.26 1.98 -17.41
CA LYS A 49 7.67 1.82 -17.79
C LYS A 49 8.54 2.97 -17.29
N THR A 50 8.06 4.20 -17.43
CA THR A 50 8.78 5.40 -16.96
C THR A 50 8.95 5.38 -15.44
N TYR A 51 7.91 5.00 -14.70
CA TYR A 51 7.97 4.87 -13.24
C TYR A 51 8.96 3.77 -12.81
N PHE A 52 8.91 2.60 -13.46
CA PHE A 52 9.83 1.50 -13.21
C PHE A 52 11.30 1.90 -13.46
N LEU A 53 11.56 2.70 -14.50
CA LEU A 53 12.90 3.15 -14.81
C LEU A 53 13.39 4.26 -13.87
N LYS A 54 12.59 5.32 -13.71
CA LYS A 54 13.01 6.54 -13.02
C LYS A 54 12.93 6.42 -11.50
N VAL A 55 11.87 5.81 -10.97
CA VAL A 55 11.58 5.73 -9.54
C VAL A 55 12.08 4.41 -8.96
N LEU A 56 11.69 3.29 -9.57
CA LEU A 56 12.04 1.96 -9.04
C LEU A 56 13.45 1.50 -9.41
N LYS A 57 14.10 2.16 -10.38
CA LYS A 57 15.41 1.78 -10.92
C LYS A 57 15.46 0.31 -11.35
N TYR A 58 14.35 -0.22 -11.87
CA TYR A 58 14.25 -1.60 -12.31
C TYR A 58 15.04 -1.80 -13.60
N ARG A 59 16.06 -2.67 -13.59
CA ARG A 59 17.05 -2.81 -14.68
C ARG A 59 16.79 -3.94 -15.67
N ASN A 60 15.64 -4.61 -15.59
CA ASN A 60 15.35 -5.74 -16.47
C ASN A 60 15.02 -5.24 -17.90
N ALA A 61 15.94 -5.41 -18.84
CA ALA A 61 15.78 -4.98 -20.23
C ALA A 61 14.55 -5.61 -20.92
N HIS A 62 14.27 -6.89 -20.63
CA HIS A 62 13.15 -7.61 -21.24
C HIS A 62 11.78 -7.00 -20.90
N PHE A 63 11.64 -6.37 -19.74
CA PHE A 63 10.43 -5.65 -19.36
C PHE A 63 10.20 -4.41 -20.24
N TYR A 64 11.26 -3.68 -20.58
CA TYR A 64 11.14 -2.50 -21.44
C TYR A 64 10.92 -2.87 -22.91
N ALA A 65 11.40 -4.04 -23.33
CA ALA A 65 11.16 -4.61 -24.65
C ALA A 65 9.72 -5.09 -24.89
N VAL A 66 8.90 -5.21 -23.83
CA VAL A 66 7.48 -5.60 -23.97
C VAL A 66 6.74 -4.60 -24.87
N PRO A 67 5.96 -5.04 -25.86
CA PRO A 67 5.22 -4.14 -26.76
C PRO A 67 4.24 -3.20 -26.03
N ASN A 68 4.13 -1.96 -26.52
CA ASN A 68 3.23 -0.96 -25.95
C ASN A 68 1.74 -1.22 -26.26
N ASN A 69 1.45 -2.08 -27.23
CA ASN A 69 0.08 -2.48 -27.61
C ASN A 69 -0.51 -3.59 -26.70
N MET A 70 0.17 -3.94 -25.60
CA MET A 70 -0.28 -4.94 -24.63
C MET A 70 -0.55 -6.34 -25.22
N SER A 71 0.08 -6.68 -26.35
CA SER A 71 -0.15 -7.97 -27.02
C SER A 71 0.61 -9.14 -26.40
N SER A 72 1.75 -8.88 -25.75
CA SER A 72 2.63 -9.92 -25.22
C SER A 72 3.40 -9.50 -23.97
N GLY A 73 4.19 -10.41 -23.40
CA GLY A 73 5.07 -10.12 -22.26
C GLY A 73 4.46 -10.40 -20.88
N SER A 74 3.44 -11.26 -20.79
CA SER A 74 2.78 -11.61 -19.52
C SER A 74 3.77 -12.08 -18.44
N ARG A 75 4.84 -12.80 -18.81
CA ARG A 75 5.87 -13.23 -17.86
C ARG A 75 6.67 -12.07 -17.28
N GLU A 76 7.10 -11.13 -18.13
CA GLU A 76 7.90 -9.98 -17.66
C GLU A 76 7.06 -9.06 -16.77
N LEU A 77 5.75 -8.96 -17.05
CA LEU A 77 4.81 -8.25 -16.19
C LEU A 77 4.61 -8.93 -14.84
N LEU A 78 4.51 -10.27 -14.83
CA LEU A 78 4.46 -11.04 -13.59
C LEU A 78 5.73 -10.85 -12.75
N LEU A 79 6.91 -10.81 -13.39
CA LEU A 79 8.18 -10.54 -12.70
C LEU A 79 8.27 -9.10 -12.18
N ALA A 80 7.74 -8.14 -12.93
CA ALA A 80 7.62 -6.76 -12.47
C ALA A 80 6.66 -6.63 -11.27
N PHE A 81 5.55 -7.37 -11.28
CA PHE A 81 4.63 -7.46 -10.14
C PHE A 81 5.34 -8.05 -8.92
N ALA A 82 6.02 -9.19 -9.06
CA ALA A 82 6.79 -9.80 -7.98
C ALA A 82 7.86 -8.85 -7.43
N TYR A 83 8.50 -8.04 -8.30
CA TYR A 83 9.43 -7.01 -7.85
C TYR A 83 8.77 -5.95 -6.94
N LEU A 84 7.56 -5.48 -7.27
CA LEU A 84 6.81 -4.55 -6.41
C LEU A 84 6.46 -5.18 -5.05
N VAL A 85 6.02 -6.43 -5.07
CA VAL A 85 5.73 -7.21 -3.85
C VAL A 85 7.00 -7.31 -2.99
N GLY A 86 8.14 -7.64 -3.59
CA GLY A 86 9.43 -7.71 -2.88
C GLY A 86 9.94 -6.37 -2.37
N LYS A 87 9.54 -5.26 -2.99
CA LYS A 87 9.80 -3.88 -2.52
C LYS A 87 8.80 -3.38 -1.48
N ASN A 88 7.97 -4.28 -0.96
CA ASN A 88 7.03 -4.02 0.11
C ASN A 88 5.94 -2.99 -0.25
N TYR A 89 5.59 -2.86 -1.54
CA TYR A 89 4.56 -1.92 -1.99
C TYR A 89 3.18 -2.26 -1.41
N LEU A 90 2.85 -3.55 -1.26
CA LEU A 90 1.58 -3.96 -0.65
C LEU A 90 1.44 -3.45 0.78
N ASN A 91 2.50 -3.57 1.60
CA ASN A 91 2.46 -3.07 2.97
C ASN A 91 2.40 -1.55 3.03
N LYS A 92 3.10 -0.85 2.12
CA LYS A 92 3.01 0.61 2.02
C LYS A 92 1.59 1.08 1.70
N HIS A 93 0.91 0.39 0.78
CA HIS A 93 -0.50 0.67 0.50
C HIS A 93 -1.40 0.41 1.69
N LEU A 94 -1.19 -0.70 2.39
CA LEU A 94 -1.96 -1.05 3.58
C LEU A 94 -1.75 -0.04 4.70
N ILE A 95 -0.51 0.40 4.94
CA ILE A 95 -0.20 1.46 5.92
C ILE A 95 -0.90 2.76 5.52
N ASN A 96 -0.80 3.18 4.25
CA ASN A 96 -1.46 4.39 3.77
C ASN A 96 -3.01 4.30 3.86
N LEU A 97 -3.56 3.11 3.62
CA LEU A 97 -4.99 2.88 3.73
C LEU A 97 -5.45 2.94 5.19
N ILE A 98 -4.69 2.35 6.12
CA ILE A 98 -4.98 2.43 7.56
C ILE A 98 -4.82 3.86 8.06
N SER A 99 -3.76 4.56 7.67
CA SER A 99 -3.50 5.94 8.10
C SER A 99 -4.59 6.92 7.64
N ASN A 100 -5.23 6.64 6.51
CA ASN A 100 -6.32 7.47 5.99
C ASN A 100 -7.71 6.94 6.39
N SER A 101 -7.77 5.93 7.26
CA SER A 101 -9.03 5.34 7.72
C SER A 101 -9.38 5.74 9.14
N LEU A 102 -10.62 5.42 9.54
CA LEU A 102 -11.13 5.62 10.90
C LEU A 102 -10.36 4.82 11.97
N PHE A 103 -9.52 3.86 11.56
CA PHE A 103 -8.61 3.13 12.46
C PHE A 103 -7.34 3.90 12.82
N ASN A 104 -7.07 5.04 12.17
CA ASN A 104 -5.95 5.87 12.56
C ASN A 104 -6.33 6.64 13.85
N PRO A 105 -5.65 6.38 14.98
CA PRO A 105 -5.94 7.05 16.25
C PRO A 105 -5.63 8.56 16.22
N ASP A 106 -4.86 9.01 15.23
CA ASP A 106 -4.48 10.41 15.03
C ASP A 106 -5.35 11.10 13.96
N LEU A 107 -6.32 10.40 13.37
CA LEU A 107 -7.30 11.03 12.47
C LEU A 107 -8.24 11.89 13.30
N GLN A 108 -7.84 13.14 13.51
CA GLN A 108 -8.75 14.16 14.02
C GLN A 108 -9.85 14.35 12.99
N LEU A 109 -11.12 14.27 13.41
CA LEU A 109 -12.18 14.95 12.66
C LEU A 109 -11.67 16.39 12.46
N GLU A 110 -11.76 16.91 11.24
CA GLU A 110 -11.30 18.27 10.92
C GLU A 110 -12.06 19.29 11.77
N ASP A 111 -11.62 19.48 13.01
CA ASP A 111 -11.95 20.61 13.83
C ASP A 111 -11.03 21.73 13.38
N ASN A 112 -11.56 22.45 12.40
CA ASN A 112 -11.54 23.91 12.26
C ASN A 112 -10.16 24.58 12.36
N GLU A 113 -9.95 25.57 11.50
CA GLU A 113 -8.78 26.47 11.37
C GLU A 113 -8.21 27.10 12.68
N VAL A 114 -8.79 26.81 13.84
CA VAL A 114 -8.49 27.30 15.19
C VAL A 114 -7.12 26.85 15.71
N CYS A 115 -6.65 25.64 15.41
CA CYS A 115 -5.39 25.12 16.00
C CYS A 115 -4.11 25.65 15.35
N LEU A 116 -4.16 26.14 14.11
CA LEU A 116 -2.98 26.67 13.41
C LEU A 116 -2.51 28.02 13.97
N ASN A 117 -3.39 28.79 14.62
CA ASN A 117 -3.08 30.13 15.10
C ASN A 117 -2.27 30.17 16.42
N ASN A 118 -2.18 29.07 17.16
CA ASN A 118 -1.49 29.03 18.45
C ASN A 118 -0.03 28.54 18.39
N CYS A 119 0.41 28.01 17.25
CA CYS A 119 1.79 27.57 17.03
C CYS A 119 2.56 28.55 16.13
N SER A 120 2.57 29.84 16.46
CA SER A 120 3.46 30.80 15.81
C SER A 120 4.90 30.58 16.32
N LEU A 121 5.62 29.63 15.72
CA LEU A 121 7.05 29.47 15.96
C LEU A 121 7.76 30.74 15.48
N ASN A 122 8.26 31.53 16.43
CA ASN A 122 8.94 32.79 16.11
C ASN A 122 10.38 32.50 15.63
N LEU A 123 10.49 32.15 14.34
CA LEU A 123 11.75 31.78 13.68
C LEU A 123 12.81 32.90 13.72
N ASN A 124 12.39 34.15 13.97
CA ASN A 124 13.29 35.30 14.10
C ASN A 124 14.21 35.22 15.33
N GLN A 125 13.98 34.28 16.26
CA GLN A 125 14.81 34.06 17.44
C GLN A 125 16.00 33.11 17.19
N ILE A 126 16.04 32.45 16.04
CA ILE A 126 17.10 31.48 15.69
C ILE A 126 18.30 32.24 15.12
N LYS A 127 19.34 32.46 15.95
CA LYS A 127 20.53 33.21 15.54
C LYS A 127 21.70 32.33 15.13
N ASN A 128 21.72 31.07 15.57
CA ASN A 128 22.79 30.12 15.27
C ASN A 128 22.28 28.66 15.29
N GLU A 129 23.14 27.72 14.86
CA GLU A 129 22.82 26.29 14.79
C GLU A 129 22.50 25.66 16.18
N ARG A 130 23.04 26.22 17.25
CA ARG A 130 22.77 25.77 18.63
C ARG A 130 21.35 26.16 19.05
N ASP A 131 20.93 27.38 18.73
CA ASP A 131 19.56 27.87 18.97
C ASP A 131 18.55 27.04 18.18
N PHE A 132 18.87 26.68 16.94
CA PHE A 132 18.05 25.78 16.13
C PHE A 132 17.90 24.39 16.77
N LYS A 133 19.01 23.78 17.23
CA LYS A 133 18.99 22.49 17.92
C LYS A 133 18.21 22.55 19.24
N ASN A 134 18.35 23.63 20.00
CA ASN A 134 17.60 23.82 21.25
C ASN A 134 16.10 24.01 20.98
N MET A 135 15.74 24.73 19.93
CA MET A 135 14.35 24.89 19.51
C MET A 135 13.73 23.56 19.09
N LEU A 136 14.45 22.73 18.32
CA LEU A 136 13.97 21.39 17.96
C LEU A 136 13.71 20.53 19.21
N LYS A 137 14.62 20.53 20.18
CA LYS A 137 14.43 19.81 21.45
C LYS A 137 13.24 20.35 22.25
N TRP A 138 13.03 21.66 22.24
CA TRP A 138 11.87 22.26 22.89
C TRP A 138 10.56 21.84 22.21
N ILE A 139 10.49 21.91 20.88
CA ILE A 139 9.33 21.44 20.10
C ILE A 139 9.07 19.96 20.37
N GLU A 140 10.10 19.12 20.33
CA GLU A 140 9.99 17.70 20.66
C GLU A 140 9.43 17.48 22.07
N GLY A 141 9.92 18.24 23.06
CA GLY A 141 9.39 18.22 24.42
C GLY A 141 7.92 18.65 24.49
N GLN A 142 7.52 19.68 23.75
CA GLN A 142 6.12 20.12 23.66
C GLN A 142 5.23 19.07 23.02
N ILE A 143 5.69 18.41 21.95
CA ILE A 143 4.96 17.31 21.31
C ILE A 143 4.76 16.16 22.30
N ILE A 144 5.81 15.76 23.02
CA ILE A 144 5.73 14.69 24.03
C ILE A 144 4.77 15.08 25.17
N PHE A 145 4.83 16.32 25.64
CA PHE A 145 3.96 16.83 26.70
C PHE A 145 2.49 16.85 26.25
N ASN A 146 2.20 17.46 25.10
CA ASN A 146 0.85 17.53 24.54
C ASN A 146 0.29 16.13 24.25
N HIS A 147 1.12 15.22 23.75
CA HIS A 147 0.71 13.84 23.54
C HIS A 147 0.34 13.16 24.86
N ARG A 148 1.12 13.37 25.93
CA ARG A 148 0.78 12.84 27.26
C ARG A 148 -0.53 13.40 27.78
N GLU A 149 -0.75 14.72 27.70
CA GLU A 149 -2.00 15.34 28.12
C GLU A 149 -3.19 14.80 27.32
N TYR A 150 -3.05 14.67 26.00
CA TYR A 150 -4.07 14.06 25.15
C TYR A 150 -4.43 12.65 25.60
N GLN A 151 -3.45 11.80 25.92
CA GLN A 151 -3.71 10.44 26.41
C GLN A 151 -4.44 10.43 27.76
N GLU A 152 -4.08 11.32 28.68
CA GLU A 152 -4.77 11.49 29.97
C GLU A 152 -6.22 11.93 29.79
N TYR A 153 -6.48 12.93 28.92
CA TYR A 153 -7.84 13.36 28.59
C TYR A 153 -8.67 12.22 27.96
N ARG A 154 -8.07 11.47 27.03
CA ARG A 154 -8.72 10.33 26.37
C ARG A 154 -9.06 9.23 27.38
N GLY A 155 -8.16 8.94 28.32
CA GLY A 155 -8.40 8.01 29.42
C GLY A 155 -9.52 8.48 30.36
N GLY A 156 -9.56 9.78 30.67
CA GLY A 156 -10.61 10.41 31.46
C GLY A 156 -12.00 10.28 30.83
N LEU A 157 -12.11 10.60 29.54
CA LEU A 157 -13.36 10.47 28.77
C LEU A 157 -13.86 9.02 28.73
N TYR A 158 -12.95 8.06 28.50
CA TYR A 158 -13.29 6.64 28.53
C TYR A 158 -13.85 6.19 29.89
N ASN A 159 -13.21 6.61 30.99
CA ASN A 159 -13.68 6.30 32.34
C ASN A 159 -15.08 6.88 32.63
N LEU A 160 -15.35 8.10 32.15
CA LEU A 160 -16.68 8.72 32.27
C LEU A 160 -17.73 7.96 31.45
N TRP A 161 -17.40 7.53 30.23
CA TRP A 161 -18.29 6.74 29.38
C TRP A 161 -18.62 5.38 30.01
N LEU A 162 -17.62 4.67 30.53
CA LEU A 162 -17.82 3.40 31.25
C LEU A 162 -18.75 3.58 32.45
N LYS A 163 -18.51 4.63 33.26
CA LYS A 163 -19.32 4.95 34.43
C LYS A 163 -20.77 5.27 34.05
N LYS A 164 -21.00 6.02 32.97
CA LYS A 164 -22.33 6.34 32.47
C LYS A 164 -23.11 5.10 32.04
N ASN A 165 -22.43 4.13 31.42
CA ASN A 165 -23.06 2.92 30.88
C ASN A 165 -23.05 1.72 31.84
N GLY A 166 -22.58 1.90 33.08
CA GLY A 166 -22.59 0.85 34.11
C GLY A 166 -21.57 -0.28 33.90
N TYR A 167 -20.59 -0.10 33.01
CA TYR A 167 -19.53 -1.08 32.78
C TYR A 167 -18.39 -0.91 33.78
N ASN A 168 -17.86 -2.02 34.27
CA ASN A 168 -16.73 -2.01 35.20
C ASN A 168 -15.41 -1.98 34.41
N VAL A 169 -14.44 -1.16 34.83
CA VAL A 169 -13.14 -1.00 34.13
C VAL A 169 -12.40 -2.33 33.99
N ASN A 170 -12.63 -3.27 34.92
CA ASN A 170 -12.00 -4.58 34.96
C ASN A 170 -12.59 -5.63 33.99
N THR A 171 -13.74 -5.37 33.37
CA THR A 171 -14.39 -6.34 32.46
C THR A 171 -13.88 -6.28 31.02
N CYS A 172 -13.18 -5.21 30.62
CA CYS A 172 -12.63 -5.04 29.27
C CYS A 172 -11.18 -4.53 29.32
N PRO A 173 -10.19 -5.40 29.63
CA PRO A 173 -8.79 -4.99 29.82
C PRO A 173 -8.08 -4.54 28.52
N ASN A 174 -8.66 -4.84 27.35
CA ASN A 174 -8.02 -4.64 26.04
C ASN A 174 -8.67 -3.54 25.17
N ILE A 175 -9.68 -2.82 25.67
CA ILE A 175 -10.24 -1.67 24.94
C ILE A 175 -9.43 -0.45 25.37
N SER A 176 -8.27 -0.27 24.74
CA SER A 176 -7.45 0.93 24.89
C SER A 176 -8.22 2.12 24.34
N SER A 177 -8.92 2.82 25.23
CA SER A 177 -9.49 4.17 25.07
C SER A 177 -10.07 4.48 23.69
N LEU A 178 -11.40 4.33 23.57
CA LEU A 178 -12.14 4.66 22.36
C LEU A 178 -11.81 6.08 21.88
N ASN A 179 -11.62 6.25 20.57
CA ASN A 179 -11.49 7.57 19.96
C ASN A 179 -12.87 8.25 19.86
N GLU A 180 -12.88 9.55 19.58
CA GLU A 180 -14.12 10.34 19.52
C GLU A 180 -15.12 9.76 18.50
N ILE A 181 -14.61 9.31 17.36
CA ILE A 181 -15.41 8.70 16.28
C ILE A 181 -16.08 7.40 16.77
N GLU A 182 -15.36 6.55 17.50
CA GLU A 182 -15.87 5.31 18.09
C GLU A 182 -16.93 5.62 19.16
N ILE A 183 -16.74 6.67 19.97
CA ILE A 183 -17.75 7.11 20.95
C ILE A 183 -19.01 7.60 20.24
N HIS A 184 -18.88 8.42 19.20
CA HIS A 184 -20.01 8.88 18.37
C HIS A 184 -20.75 7.72 17.70
N ALA A 185 -20.01 6.78 17.11
CA ALA A 185 -20.56 5.57 16.51
C ALA A 185 -21.37 4.72 17.51
N LEU A 186 -20.95 4.68 18.78
CA LEU A 186 -21.68 3.97 19.85
C LEU A 186 -22.90 4.73 20.37
N CYS A 187 -22.94 6.06 20.21
CA CYS A 187 -24.03 6.91 20.71
C CYS A 187 -25.13 7.17 19.68
N SER A 188 -24.87 6.93 18.39
CA SER A 188 -25.77 7.25 17.28
C SER A 188 -25.82 6.11 16.27
N GLU A 189 -27.03 5.63 15.94
CA GLU A 189 -27.23 4.57 14.94
C GLU A 189 -26.77 4.99 13.54
N LYS A 190 -26.86 6.29 13.23
CA LYS A 190 -26.39 6.84 11.95
C LYS A 190 -24.87 6.78 11.87
N ASP A 191 -24.20 7.33 12.89
CA ASP A 191 -22.73 7.42 12.91
C ASP A 191 -22.11 6.02 13.05
N GLY A 192 -22.80 5.10 13.75
CA GLY A 192 -22.42 3.69 13.82
C GLY A 192 -22.46 2.99 12.46
N ARG A 193 -23.47 3.27 11.62
CA ARG A 193 -23.51 2.74 10.24
C ARG A 193 -22.39 3.30 9.39
N GLU A 194 -22.16 4.61 9.42
CA GLU A 194 -21.08 5.25 8.67
C GLU A 194 -19.69 4.71 9.08
N PHE A 195 -19.50 4.47 10.37
CA PHE A 195 -18.28 3.82 10.89
C PHE A 195 -18.10 2.40 10.36
N LEU A 196 -19.15 1.58 10.37
CA LEU A 196 -19.09 0.21 9.87
C LEU A 196 -18.81 0.16 8.36
N GLU A 197 -19.46 1.02 7.58
CA GLU A 197 -19.23 1.13 6.14
C GLU A 197 -17.80 1.59 5.81
N GLY A 198 -17.31 2.60 6.53
CA GLY A 198 -15.94 3.10 6.37
C GLY A 198 -14.86 2.10 6.76
N THR A 199 -15.13 1.22 7.73
CA THR A 199 -14.19 0.21 8.21
C THR A 199 -14.24 -1.11 7.44
N GLU A 200 -15.32 -1.40 6.71
CA GLU A 200 -15.50 -2.66 5.99
C GLU A 200 -14.42 -2.91 4.94
N ILE A 201 -14.08 -1.88 4.16
CA ILE A 201 -13.04 -1.97 3.12
C ILE A 201 -11.69 -2.27 3.75
N VAL A 202 -11.35 -1.57 4.83
CA VAL A 202 -10.08 -1.76 5.54
C VAL A 202 -9.99 -3.16 6.14
N SER A 203 -11.08 -3.64 6.75
CA SER A 203 -11.18 -4.99 7.30
C SER A 203 -10.97 -6.07 6.23
N LYS A 204 -11.62 -5.92 5.06
CA LYS A 204 -11.44 -6.85 3.92
C LYS A 204 -9.98 -6.88 3.43
N VAL A 205 -9.35 -5.72 3.33
CA VAL A 205 -7.94 -5.61 2.90
C VAL A 205 -7.00 -6.20 3.94
N LEU A 206 -7.19 -5.90 5.22
CA LEU A 206 -6.41 -6.47 6.33
C LEU A 206 -6.51 -8.00 6.36
N HIS A 207 -7.72 -8.55 6.26
CA HIS A 207 -7.93 -9.99 6.24
C HIS A 207 -7.25 -10.66 5.04
N SER A 208 -7.30 -10.02 3.87
CA SER A 208 -6.60 -10.49 2.67
C SER A 208 -5.08 -10.42 2.84
N HIS A 209 -4.57 -9.39 3.52
CA HIS A 209 -3.15 -9.26 3.81
C HIS A 209 -2.65 -10.33 4.79
N ILE A 210 -3.42 -10.66 5.83
CA ILE A 210 -3.08 -11.76 6.75
C ILE A 210 -2.98 -13.08 5.99
N LYS A 211 -3.95 -13.37 5.11
CA LYS A 211 -3.90 -14.55 4.24
C LYS A 211 -2.67 -14.55 3.32
N TRP A 212 -2.34 -13.40 2.74
CA TRP A 212 -1.14 -13.24 1.93
C TRP A 212 0.13 -13.58 2.72
N LEU A 213 0.27 -13.08 3.96
CA LEU A 213 1.43 -13.38 4.81
C LEU A 213 1.59 -14.88 5.09
N GLN A 214 0.48 -15.62 5.21
CA GLN A 214 0.51 -17.07 5.42
C GLN A 214 1.05 -17.84 4.20
N VAL A 215 0.77 -17.36 2.99
CA VAL A 215 1.16 -18.04 1.73
C VAL A 215 2.37 -17.39 1.03
N GLN A 216 2.98 -16.38 1.65
CA GLN A 216 4.04 -15.59 1.04
C GLN A 216 5.26 -16.43 0.66
N SER A 217 5.63 -17.41 1.50
CA SER A 217 6.74 -18.33 1.22
C SER A 217 6.50 -19.15 -0.05
N GLU A 218 5.32 -19.76 -0.16
CA GLU A 218 4.89 -20.55 -1.33
C GLU A 218 4.90 -19.71 -2.61
N PHE A 219 4.47 -18.44 -2.52
CA PHE A 219 4.55 -17.52 -3.66
C PHE A 219 6.00 -17.33 -4.13
N TRP A 220 6.96 -17.13 -3.23
CA TRP A 220 8.35 -16.92 -3.61
C TRP A 220 9.00 -18.19 -4.16
N GLU A 221 8.69 -19.35 -3.59
CA GLU A 221 9.10 -20.64 -4.15
C GLU A 221 8.55 -20.84 -5.57
N TRP A 222 7.28 -20.49 -5.79
CA TRP A 222 6.68 -20.53 -7.11
C TRP A 222 7.33 -19.54 -8.08
N MET A 223 7.67 -18.32 -7.64
CA MET A 223 8.38 -17.33 -8.46
C MET A 223 9.77 -17.80 -8.88
N ASN A 224 10.48 -18.59 -8.07
CA ASN A 224 11.74 -19.23 -8.49
C ASN A 224 11.51 -20.14 -9.70
N SER A 225 10.40 -20.88 -9.73
CA SER A 225 10.04 -21.71 -10.89
C SER A 225 9.74 -20.87 -12.15
N VAL A 226 9.22 -19.64 -12.01
CA VAL A 226 9.00 -18.71 -13.12
C VAL A 226 10.33 -18.23 -13.69
N LEU A 227 11.31 -17.93 -12.83
CA LEU A 227 12.67 -17.56 -13.25
C LEU A 227 13.36 -18.70 -13.99
N LEU A 228 13.23 -19.95 -13.53
CA LEU A 228 13.76 -21.12 -14.22
C LEU A 228 13.15 -21.29 -15.62
N GLU A 229 11.83 -21.12 -15.76
CA GLU A 229 11.16 -21.15 -17.06
C GLU A 229 11.58 -20.01 -17.98
N ARG A 230 11.85 -18.82 -17.43
CA ARG A 230 12.43 -17.71 -18.20
C ARG A 230 13.81 -18.07 -18.74
N GLN A 231 14.68 -18.62 -17.90
CA GLN A 231 16.03 -19.00 -18.28
C GLN A 231 16.04 -20.07 -19.38
N LYS A 232 15.15 -21.06 -19.31
CA LYS A 232 14.96 -22.06 -20.38
C LYS A 232 14.63 -21.42 -21.72
N ASN A 233 13.81 -20.38 -21.74
CA ASN A 233 13.44 -19.71 -22.99
C ASN A 233 14.59 -18.87 -23.55
N ILE A 234 15.36 -18.18 -22.69
CA ILE A 234 16.56 -17.45 -23.10
C ILE A 234 17.60 -18.42 -23.67
N ASN A 235 17.85 -19.54 -23.01
CA ASN A 235 18.80 -20.55 -23.47
C ASN A 235 18.33 -21.23 -24.79
N LYS A 236 17.02 -21.43 -24.97
CA LYS A 236 16.45 -21.94 -26.23
C LYS A 236 16.57 -20.94 -27.39
N LEU A 237 16.48 -19.64 -27.11
CA LEU A 237 16.72 -18.57 -28.10
C LEU A 237 18.18 -18.58 -28.56
N ASN A 238 19.13 -18.67 -27.61
CA ASN A 238 20.56 -18.77 -27.94
C ASN A 238 20.91 -20.01 -28.79
N LEU A 239 20.20 -21.13 -28.65
CA LEU A 239 20.45 -22.34 -29.46
C LEU A 239 19.78 -22.30 -30.86
N LYS A 240 18.64 -21.62 -31.00
CA LYS A 240 17.95 -21.50 -32.30
C LYS A 240 18.59 -20.44 -33.21
N GLU A 241 19.14 -19.38 -32.65
CA GLU A 241 19.83 -18.34 -33.44
C GLU A 241 21.22 -18.79 -33.89
N LEU A 242 21.91 -19.64 -33.12
CA LEU A 242 23.19 -20.25 -33.54
C LEU A 242 23.00 -21.25 -34.69
N ASN A 243 21.96 -22.10 -34.66
CA ASN A 243 21.73 -23.05 -35.74
C ASN A 243 21.24 -22.37 -37.03
N ASN A 244 20.42 -21.33 -36.93
CA ASN A 244 19.99 -20.58 -38.12
C ASN A 244 21.12 -19.77 -38.77
N TYR A 245 22.18 -19.43 -38.03
CA TYR A 245 23.36 -18.76 -38.59
C TYR A 245 24.32 -19.75 -39.26
N VAL A 246 24.48 -20.93 -38.68
CA VAL A 246 25.33 -22.01 -39.23
C VAL A 246 24.72 -22.64 -40.48
N ASP A 247 23.39 -22.70 -40.60
CA ASP A 247 22.71 -23.19 -41.82
C ASP A 247 22.56 -22.11 -42.91
N SER A 248 23.04 -20.88 -42.66
CA SER A 248 23.04 -19.76 -43.60
C SER A 248 24.45 -19.34 -44.06
N ILE A 249 25.46 -20.15 -43.76
CA ILE A 249 26.83 -20.10 -44.28
C ILE A 249 27.06 -21.37 -45.12
#